data_AF-A0A2V9D070-F1
#
_entry.id   AF-A0A2V9D070-F1
#
_cell.length_a   1.000
_cell.length_b   1.000
_cell.length_c   1.000
_cell.angle_alpha   90.00
_cell.angle_beta   90.00
_cell.angle_gamma   90.00
#
_symmetry.space_group_name_H-M   'P 1'
#
loop_
_entity.id
_entity.type
_entity.pdbx_description
1 polymer ?
#
loop_
_entity_poly.entity_id
_entity_poly.type
_entity_poly.pdbx_seq_one_letter_code
_entity_poly.pdbx_strand_id
1 'polypeptide(L)'
;MAFPDAVDRWLEEKRPRVAPKTFITERERAGEPKKYFGPIRLRQIIAENILSYMRARIEKGIANTTVNRELDVIRGVLKRARLWYRVAAVRSRLKKRLDY
;
A
#
# COMPACT_ATOMS: atom_id res chain seq x y z
N MET A 1 15.73 4.01 2.55
CA MET A 1 14.99 2.76 2.29
C MET A 1 13.99 3.01 1.19
N ALA A 2 14.14 2.27 0.09
CA ALA A 2 13.17 2.28 -1.00
C ALA A 2 11.90 1.53 -0.59
N PHE A 3 10.80 1.73 -1.31
CA PHE A 3 9.54 1.10 -0.99
C PHE A 3 9.58 -0.44 -1.04
N PRO A 4 10.15 -1.10 -2.06
CA PRO A 4 10.27 -2.56 -2.12
C PRO A 4 11.01 -3.15 -0.92
N ASP A 5 12.17 -2.59 -0.56
CA ASP A 5 12.93 -3.04 0.60
C ASP A 5 12.11 -2.94 1.89
N ALA A 6 11.33 -1.86 2.02
CA ALA A 6 10.49 -1.64 3.19
C ALA A 6 9.33 -2.64 3.25
N VAL A 7 8.78 -3.01 2.09
CA VAL A 7 7.72 -4.02 1.99
C VAL A 7 8.27 -5.39 2.35
N ASP A 8 9.45 -5.76 1.86
CA ASP A 8 10.10 -7.03 2.22
C ASP A 8 10.37 -7.13 3.71
N ARG A 9 10.93 -6.08 4.32
CA ARG A 9 11.13 -6.04 5.77
C ARG A 9 9.80 -6.14 6.54
N TRP A 10 8.76 -5.47 6.05
CA TRP A 10 7.43 -5.52 6.68
C TRP A 10 6.81 -6.92 6.60
N LEU A 11 6.96 -7.62 5.47
CA LEU A 11 6.52 -9.00 5.31
C LEU A 11 7.28 -9.94 6.24
N GLU A 12 8.62 -9.86 6.29
CA GLU A 12 9.42 -10.75 7.15
C GLU A 12 9.13 -10.57 8.65
N GLU A 13 8.92 -9.34 9.13
CA GLU A 13 8.51 -9.14 10.52
C GLU A 13 7.11 -9.68 10.84
N LYS A 14 6.25 -9.73 9.82
CA LYS A 14 4.88 -10.21 9.97
C LYS A 14 4.79 -11.73 9.84
N ARG A 15 5.72 -12.36 9.12
CA ARG A 15 5.82 -13.80 8.87
C ARG A 15 5.62 -14.68 10.11
N PRO A 16 6.26 -14.44 11.28
CA PRO A 16 6.04 -15.28 12.46
C PRO A 16 4.66 -15.08 13.12
N ARG A 17 3.89 -14.06 12.73
CA ARG A 17 2.62 -13.67 13.35
C ARG A 17 1.38 -14.02 12.52
N VAL A 18 1.57 -14.56 11.31
CA VAL A 18 0.48 -14.87 10.38
C VAL A 18 0.58 -16.29 9.88
N ALA A 19 -0.56 -16.88 9.55
CA ALA A 19 -0.59 -18.20 8.93
C ALA A 19 0.17 -18.17 7.57
N PRO A 20 0.83 -19.27 7.17
CA PRO A 20 1.60 -19.34 5.93
C PRO A 20 0.80 -18.93 4.68
N LYS A 21 -0.48 -19.34 4.61
CA LYS A 21 -1.38 -18.97 3.51
C LYS A 21 -1.64 -17.46 3.46
N THR A 22 -1.83 -16.83 4.62
CA THR A 22 -1.99 -15.37 4.73
C THR A 22 -0.73 -14.64 4.28
N PHE A 23 0.46 -15.13 4.66
CA PHE A 23 1.73 -14.57 4.22
C PHE A 23 1.89 -14.60 2.69
N ILE A 24 1.57 -15.74 2.05
CA ILE A 24 1.64 -15.87 0.59
C ILE A 24 0.70 -14.86 -0.09
N THR A 25 -0.55 -14.80 0.35
CA THR A 25 -1.53 -13.86 -0.21
C THR A 25 -1.11 -12.39 -0.03
N GLU A 26 -0.53 -12.02 1.11
CA GLU A 26 -0.02 -10.65 1.31
C GLU A 26 1.21 -10.35 0.46
N ARG A 27 2.09 -11.33 0.26
CA ARG A 27 3.24 -11.21 -0.64
C ARG A 27 2.81 -11.01 -2.09
N GLU A 28 1.78 -11.72 -2.55
CA GLU A 28 1.21 -11.55 -3.90
C GLU A 28 0.62 -10.14 -4.06
N ARG A 29 -0.15 -9.68 -3.07
CA ARG A 29 -0.74 -8.33 -3.05
C ARG A 29 0.31 -7.22 -2.98
N ALA A 30 1.48 -7.49 -2.41
CA ALA A 30 2.60 -6.57 -2.39
C ALA A 30 3.26 -6.39 -3.77
N GLY A 31 3.02 -7.28 -4.73
CA GLY A 31 3.68 -7.26 -6.04
C GLY A 31 3.46 -5.97 -6.83
N GLU A 32 2.21 -5.55 -7.05
CA GLU A 32 1.94 -4.35 -7.85
C GLU A 32 2.31 -3.04 -7.12
N PRO A 33 2.08 -2.87 -5.81
CA PRO A 33 2.62 -1.73 -5.06
C PRO A 33 4.14 -1.61 -5.18
N LYS A 34 4.88 -2.72 -5.08
CA LYS A 34 6.33 -2.72 -5.26
C LYS A 34 6.74 -2.24 -6.66
N LYS A 35 6.05 -2.72 -7.70
CA LYS A 35 6.30 -2.31 -9.09
C LYS A 35 6.03 -0.82 -9.30
N TYR A 36 4.92 -0.32 -8.77
CA TYR A 36 4.52 1.07 -8.97
C TYR A 36 5.41 2.07 -8.22
N PHE A 37 5.67 1.83 -6.93
CA PHE A 37 6.50 2.76 -6.15
C PHE A 37 7.99 2.56 -6.41
N GLY A 38 8.43 1.35 -6.80
CA GLY A 38 9.78 1.06 -7.26
C GLY A 38 10.88 1.72 -6.40
N PRO A 39 11.76 2.56 -6.96
CA PRO A 39 12.86 3.15 -6.21
C PRO A 39 12.45 4.31 -5.28
N ILE A 40 11.17 4.71 -5.23
CA ILE A 40 10.70 5.83 -4.42
C ILE A 40 11.00 5.53 -2.94
N ARG A 41 11.65 6.49 -2.28
CA ARG A 41 11.93 6.39 -0.84
C ARG A 41 10.64 6.58 -0.05
N LEU A 42 10.46 5.83 1.03
CA LEU A 42 9.27 5.94 1.88
C LEU A 42 8.92 7.37 2.31
N ARG A 43 9.93 8.21 2.57
CA ARG A 43 9.74 9.61 3.00
C ARG A 43 9.19 10.52 1.89
N GLN A 44 9.34 10.12 0.63
CA GLN A 44 8.85 10.83 -0.55
C GLN A 44 7.43 10.40 -0.93
N ILE A 45 6.91 9.30 -0.37
CA ILE A 45 5.54 8.87 -0.61
C ILE A 45 4.60 9.83 0.12
N ILE A 46 3.88 10.60 -0.66
CA ILE A 46 2.85 11.52 -0.20
C ILE A 46 1.46 11.00 -0.56
N ALA A 47 0.49 11.73 -0.05
CA ALA A 47 -0.92 11.58 -0.32
C ALA A 47 -1.28 11.34 -1.79
N GLU A 48 -0.74 12.19 -2.64
CA GLU A 48 -1.00 12.24 -4.07
C GLU A 48 -0.47 10.99 -4.78
N ASN A 49 0.67 10.43 -4.34
CA ASN A 49 1.17 9.20 -4.95
C ASN A 49 0.22 8.02 -4.70
N ILE A 50 -0.40 7.94 -3.52
CA ILE A 50 -1.38 6.88 -3.22
C ILE A 50 -2.64 7.06 -4.05
N LEU A 51 -3.10 8.31 -4.22
CA LEU A 51 -4.25 8.61 -5.08
C LEU A 51 -3.97 8.26 -6.54
N SER A 52 -2.79 8.62 -7.05
CA SER A 52 -2.37 8.29 -8.41
C SER A 52 -2.25 6.78 -8.62
N TYR A 53 -1.71 6.05 -7.64
CA TYR A 53 -1.70 4.59 -7.66
C TYR A 53 -3.12 4.01 -7.76
N MET A 54 -4.02 4.46 -6.89
CA MET A 54 -5.40 3.98 -6.85
C MET A 54 -6.13 4.23 -8.19
N ARG A 55 -5.97 5.43 -8.75
CA ARG A 55 -6.53 5.79 -10.06
C ARG A 55 -5.97 4.90 -11.17
N ALA A 56 -4.66 4.75 -11.24
CA ALA A 56 -4.00 3.90 -12.24
C ALA A 56 -4.47 2.43 -12.16
N ARG A 57 -4.80 1.93 -10.97
CA ARG A 57 -5.34 0.57 -10.80
C ARG A 57 -6.79 0.45 -11.25
N ILE A 58 -7.63 1.42 -10.91
CA ILE A 58 -9.03 1.45 -11.35
C ILE A 58 -9.11 1.60 -12.87
N GLU A 59 -8.27 2.44 -13.47
CA GLU A 59 -8.18 2.63 -14.92
C GLU A 59 -7.75 1.35 -15.66
N LYS A 60 -6.92 0.51 -15.03
CA LYS A 60 -6.59 -0.84 -15.51
C LYS A 60 -7.73 -1.86 -15.32
N GLY A 61 -8.92 -1.44 -14.88
CA GLY A 61 -10.08 -2.31 -14.67
C GLY A 61 -10.00 -3.19 -13.42
N ILE A 62 -9.09 -2.88 -12.49
CA ILE A 62 -8.93 -3.69 -11.27
C ILE A 62 -10.05 -3.39 -10.27
N ALA A 63 -10.67 -4.44 -9.75
CA ALA A 63 -11.72 -4.33 -8.75
C ALA A 63 -11.26 -3.55 -7.50
N ASN A 64 -12.14 -2.68 -6.99
CA ASN A 64 -11.90 -1.85 -5.80
C ASN A 64 -11.50 -2.68 -4.57
N THR A 65 -12.02 -3.91 -4.44
CA THR A 65 -11.64 -4.83 -3.36
C THR A 65 -10.15 -5.18 -3.41
N THR A 66 -9.61 -5.50 -4.59
CA THR A 66 -8.20 -5.79 -4.80
C THR A 66 -7.34 -4.56 -4.52
N VAL A 67 -7.74 -3.39 -5.05
CA VAL A 67 -7.03 -2.13 -4.79
C VAL A 67 -6.98 -1.82 -3.29
N ASN A 68 -8.08 -2.00 -2.57
CA ASN A 68 -8.11 -1.82 -1.12
C ASN A 68 -7.15 -2.75 -0.38
N ARG A 69 -7.03 -4.02 -0.80
CA ARG A 69 -6.08 -4.97 -0.19
C ARG A 69 -4.63 -4.55 -0.39
N GLU A 70 -4.32 -3.92 -1.51
CA GLU A 70 -2.98 -3.40 -1.80
C GLU A 70 -2.69 -2.11 -1.03
N LEU A 71 -3.71 -1.25 -0.87
CA LEU A 71 -3.63 -0.07 -0.01
C LEU A 71 -3.36 -0.47 1.45
N ASP A 72 -3.87 -1.61 1.91
CA ASP A 72 -3.56 -2.12 3.24
C ASP A 72 -2.08 -2.52 3.39
N VAL A 73 -1.45 -3.04 2.32
CA VAL A 73 0.01 -3.29 2.30
C VAL A 73 0.76 -1.96 2.41
N ILE A 74 0.42 -0.98 1.56
CA ILE A 74 1.06 0.35 1.57
C ILE A 74 0.92 0.99 2.96
N ARG A 75 -0.27 0.91 3.55
CA ARG A 75 -0.55 1.39 4.91
C ARG A 75 0.31 0.67 5.95
N GLY A 76 0.42 -0.66 5.89
CA GLY A 76 1.22 -1.45 6.82
C GLY A 76 2.68 -1.03 6.82
N VAL A 77 3.25 -0.86 5.62
CA VAL A 77 4.63 -0.41 5.42
C VAL A 77 4.85 1.01 5.94
N LEU A 78 3.96 1.95 5.62
CA LEU A 78 4.06 3.34 6.10
C LEU A 78 3.84 3.46 7.61
N LYS A 79 2.96 2.65 8.22
CA LYS A 79 2.77 2.61 9.67
C LYS A 79 4.01 2.09 10.38
N ARG A 80 4.61 1.02 9.87
CA ARG A 80 5.88 0.48 10.37
C ARG A 80 6.98 1.55 10.33
N ALA A 81 7.06 2.31 9.25
CA ALA A 81 8.01 3.41 9.12
C ALA A 81 7.64 4.68 9.91
N ARG A 82 6.51 4.67 10.65
CA ARG A 82 5.91 5.83 11.33
C ARG A 82 5.64 7.01 10.39
N LEU A 83 5.44 6.78 9.10
CA LEU A 83 5.19 7.81 8.07
C LEU A 83 3.72 7.93 7.67
N TRP A 84 2.86 7.05 8.17
CA TRP A 84 1.42 7.07 7.85
C TRP A 84 0.75 8.41 8.14
N TYR A 85 1.19 9.15 9.16
CA TYR A 85 0.63 10.47 9.50
C TYR A 85 0.69 11.47 8.33
N ARG A 86 1.69 11.35 7.43
CA ARG A 86 1.84 12.22 6.25
C ARG A 86 0.77 11.99 5.20
N VAL A 87 0.17 10.80 5.21
CA VAL A 87 -0.80 10.36 4.19
C VAL A 87 -2.20 10.16 4.77
N ALA A 88 -2.34 10.10 6.10
CA ALA A 88 -3.61 9.85 6.78
C ALA A 88 -4.72 10.85 6.40
N ALA A 89 -4.36 12.10 6.07
CA ALA A 89 -5.29 13.14 5.61
C ALA A 89 -5.97 12.83 4.25
N VAL A 90 -5.46 11.88 3.46
CA VAL A 90 -6.07 11.49 2.18
C VAL A 90 -7.33 10.68 2.34
N ARG A 91 -7.38 9.80 3.35
CA ARG A 91 -8.49 8.87 3.52
C ARG A 91 -9.79 9.61 3.82
N SER A 92 -9.73 10.71 4.57
CA SER A 92 -10.90 11.58 4.80
C SER A 92 -11.38 12.28 3.52
N ARG A 93 -10.47 12.63 2.60
CA ARG A 93 -10.82 13.21 1.29
C ARG A 93 -11.44 12.19 0.33
N LEU A 94 -11.04 10.91 0.40
CA LEU A 94 -11.60 9.84 -0.44
C LEU A 94 -12.98 9.38 0.03
N LYS A 95 -13.23 9.33 1.35
CA LYS A 95 -14.57 8.97 1.86
C LYS A 95 -15.64 9.91 1.32
N LYS A 96 -15.33 11.21 1.16
CA LYS A 96 -16.24 12.20 0.55
C LYS A 96 -16.47 12.06 -0.97
N ARG A 97 -15.72 11.20 -1.69
CA ARG A 97 -15.79 11.09 -3.16
C ARG A 97 -16.33 9.74 -3.67
N LEU A 98 -16.58 8.78 -2.79
CA LEU A 98 -17.11 7.45 -3.15
C LEU A 98 -18.51 7.16 -2.58
N ASP A 99 -19.15 8.15 -1.95
CA ASP A 99 -20.55 8.12 -1.52
C ASP A 99 -21.50 8.66 -2.64
N TYR A 100 -21.20 8.39 -3.91
CA TYR A 100 -22.08 8.69 -5.05
C TYR A 100 -22.07 7.53 -6.05
#